data_AF-A0A2M9T5I8-F1
#
_entry.id   AF-A0A2M9T5I8-F1
#
_cell.length_a   1.000
_cell.length_b   1.000
_cell.length_c   1.000
_cell.angle_alpha   90.00
_cell.angle_beta   90.00
_cell.angle_gamma   90.00
#
_symmetry.space_group_name_H-M   'P 1'
#
loop_
_entity.id
_entity.type
_entity.pdbx_description
1 polymer ?
#
loop_
_entity_poly.entity_id
_entity_poly.type
_entity_poly.pdbx_seq_one_letter_code
_entity_poly.pdbx_strand_id
1 'polypeptide(L)'
;MWIVYALLAAVFAALTSVLAKIGIENVNSNLATAIRTAVVLVLAWAIVWMTGAHHGMKAISAKSWWFLCLSGAATGLSWLCFYKALQIGDVSRVTAIDKSSLVLTILFAAMFLGEPLSAKVVIGVLLITIGTLIMMF
;
A
#
# COMPACT_ATOMS: atom_id res chain seq x y z
N MET A 1 -12.84 12.49 -11.75
CA MET A 1 -12.04 11.52 -12.52
C MET A 1 -11.11 10.75 -11.58
N TRP A 2 -11.54 9.60 -11.05
CA TRP A 2 -10.74 8.79 -10.11
C TRP A 2 -9.52 8.13 -10.78
N ILE A 3 -9.60 7.88 -12.10
CA ILE A 3 -8.53 7.26 -12.90
C ILE A 3 -7.25 8.11 -12.88
N VAL A 4 -7.36 9.44 -12.97
CA VAL A 4 -6.19 10.34 -12.95
C VAL A 4 -5.44 10.23 -11.63
N TYR A 5 -6.18 10.23 -10.50
CA TYR A 5 -5.58 10.04 -9.18
C TYR A 5 -4.97 8.65 -9.01
N ALA A 6 -5.58 7.61 -9.56
CA ALA A 6 -5.04 6.25 -9.55
C ALA A 6 -3.74 6.14 -10.37
N LEU A 7 -3.68 6.77 -11.55
CA LEU A 7 -2.46 6.82 -12.36
C LEU A 7 -1.33 7.59 -11.67
N LEU A 8 -1.64 8.74 -11.06
CA LEU A 8 -0.67 9.47 -10.24
C LEU A 8 -0.17 8.62 -9.07
N ALA A 9 -1.07 7.92 -8.37
CA ALA A 9 -0.70 7.02 -7.28
C ALA A 9 0.23 5.89 -7.77
N ALA A 10 0.01 5.34 -8.96
CA ALA A 10 0.89 4.33 -9.56
C ALA A 10 2.30 4.89 -9.83
N VAL A 11 2.41 6.11 -10.38
CA VAL A 11 3.70 6.79 -10.60
C VAL A 11 4.44 7.00 -9.28
N PHE A 12 3.76 7.55 -8.26
CA PHE A 12 4.38 7.76 -6.95
C PHE A 12 4.76 6.45 -6.28
N ALA A 13 3.96 5.38 -6.40
CA ALA A 13 4.28 4.07 -5.86
C ALA A 13 5.53 3.46 -6.51
N ALA A 14 5.68 3.61 -7.83
CA ALA A 14 6.87 3.16 -8.55
C ALA A 14 8.12 3.94 -8.09
N LEU A 15 8.04 5.28 -8.06
CA LEU A 15 9.14 6.12 -7.59
C LEU A 15 9.53 5.80 -6.15
N THR A 16 8.53 5.59 -5.30
CA THR A 16 8.70 5.20 -3.89
C THR A 16 9.49 3.90 -3.76
N SER A 17 9.21 2.90 -4.59
CA SER A 17 9.90 1.60 -4.54
C SER A 17 11.38 1.71 -4.95
N VAL A 18 11.67 2.50 -5.99
CA VAL A 18 13.05 2.75 -6.46
C VAL A 18 13.84 3.57 -5.43
N LEU A 19 13.30 4.70 -4.97
CA LEU A 19 13.94 5.53 -3.96
C LEU A 19 14.14 4.78 -2.63
N ALA A 20 13.19 3.92 -2.25
CA ALA A 20 13.31 3.07 -1.08
C ALA A 20 14.50 2.12 -1.21
N LYS A 21 14.61 1.39 -2.33
CA LYS A 21 15.74 0.46 -2.55
C LYS A 21 17.08 1.16 -2.39
N ILE A 22 17.24 2.33 -3.01
CA ILE A 22 18.47 3.15 -2.91
C ILE A 22 18.72 3.58 -1.46
N GLY A 23 17.69 4.03 -0.74
CA GLY A 23 17.82 4.51 0.64
C GLY A 23 18.07 3.42 1.69
N ILE A 24 17.64 2.18 1.45
CA ILE A 24 17.78 1.07 2.41
C ILE A 24 18.99 0.17 2.17
N GLU A 25 19.74 0.37 1.09
CA GLU A 25 20.84 -0.52 0.70
C GLU A 25 21.93 -0.61 1.78
N ASN A 26 22.26 0.53 2.42
CA ASN A 26 23.31 0.63 3.44
C ASN A 26 22.79 0.96 4.85
N VAL A 27 21.47 0.91 5.06
CA VAL A 27 20.82 1.31 6.32
C VAL A 27 19.85 0.21 6.77
N ASN A 28 19.65 0.06 8.07
CA ASN A 28 18.63 -0.85 8.59
C ASN A 28 17.25 -0.52 7.98
N SER A 29 16.58 -1.52 7.39
CA SER A 29 15.29 -1.35 6.71
C SER A 29 14.18 -0.81 7.62
N ASN A 30 14.20 -1.20 8.90
CA ASN A 30 13.21 -0.75 9.89
C ASN A 30 13.45 0.73 10.23
N LEU A 31 14.71 1.14 10.38
CA LEU A 31 15.07 2.55 10.61
C LEU A 31 14.64 3.41 9.42
N ALA A 32 14.95 2.99 8.20
CA ALA A 32 14.55 3.71 7.00
C ALA A 32 13.04 3.80 6.83
N THR A 33 12.31 2.73 7.20
CA THR A 33 10.84 2.73 7.21
C THR A 33 10.29 3.70 8.24
N ALA A 34 10.87 3.75 9.45
CA ALA A 34 10.47 4.69 10.51
C ALA A 34 10.70 6.16 10.11
N ILE A 35 11.83 6.46 9.45
CA ILE A 35 12.09 7.83 8.93
C ILE A 35 11.03 8.19 7.88
N ARG A 36 10.73 7.27 6.96
CA ARG A 36 9.76 7.53 5.89
C ARG A 36 8.33 7.67 6.41
N THR A 37 7.92 6.85 7.39
CA THR A 37 6.61 6.98 8.03
C THR A 37 6.49 8.32 8.77
N ALA A 38 7.56 8.80 9.41
CA ALA A 38 7.56 10.12 10.04
C ALA A 38 7.38 11.25 9.02
N VAL A 39 8.05 11.20 7.87
CA VAL A 39 7.86 12.18 6.78
C VAL A 39 6.41 12.18 6.29
N VAL A 40 5.84 11.00 6.04
CA VAL A 40 4.44 10.87 5.61
C VAL A 40 3.47 11.39 6.68
N LEU A 41 3.73 11.12 7.95
CA LEU A 41 2.93 11.61 9.08
C LEU A 41 2.89 13.13 9.11
N VAL A 42 4.04 13.79 9.01
CA VAL A 42 4.13 15.26 9.00
C VAL A 42 3.35 15.84 7.81
N LEU A 43 3.53 15.29 6.61
CA LEU A 43 2.81 15.75 5.41
C LEU A 43 1.29 15.55 5.54
N ALA A 44 0.85 14.41 6.06
CA ALA A 44 -0.57 14.13 6.25
C ALA A 44 -1.21 15.11 7.25
N TRP A 45 -0.57 15.35 8.39
CA TRP A 45 -1.06 16.30 9.39
C TRP A 45 -1.03 17.76 8.91
N ALA A 46 -0.01 18.15 8.13
CA ALA A 46 0.04 19.46 7.51
C ALA A 46 -1.20 19.70 6.63
N ILE A 47 -1.58 18.73 5.79
CA ILE A 47 -2.78 18.81 4.95
C ILE A 47 -4.05 18.88 5.80
N VAL A 48 -4.17 18.06 6.86
CA VAL A 48 -5.33 18.08 7.78
C VAL A 48 -5.50 19.44 8.45
N TRP A 49 -4.41 20.10 8.83
CA TRP A 49 -4.46 21.46 9.37
C TRP A 49 -4.81 22.49 8.30
N MET A 50 -4.15 22.45 7.14
CA MET A 50 -4.41 23.38 6.03
C MET A 50 -5.86 23.32 5.51
N THR A 51 -6.46 22.14 5.52
CA THR A 51 -7.85 21.91 5.08
C THR A 51 -8.89 22.14 6.17
N GLY A 52 -8.47 22.41 7.42
CA GLY A 52 -9.38 22.56 8.56
C GLY A 52 -10.05 21.27 9.03
N ALA A 53 -9.71 20.12 8.43
CA ALA A 53 -10.36 18.82 8.65
C ALA A 53 -10.18 18.26 10.08
N HIS A 54 -9.26 18.81 10.87
CA HIS A 54 -9.05 18.46 12.27
C HIS A 54 -10.32 18.58 13.15
N HIS A 55 -11.26 19.47 12.79
CA HIS A 55 -12.55 19.59 13.49
C HIS A 55 -13.42 18.32 13.36
N GLY A 56 -13.25 17.55 12.29
CA GLY A 56 -13.99 16.31 12.02
C GLY A 56 -13.58 15.13 12.93
N MET A 57 -12.48 15.24 13.68
CA MET A 57 -12.01 14.17 14.56
C MET A 57 -13.03 13.76 15.62
N LYS A 58 -13.83 14.72 16.12
CA LYS A 58 -14.87 14.46 17.13
C LYS A 58 -16.09 13.71 16.56
N ALA A 59 -16.25 13.69 15.24
CA ALA A 59 -17.34 12.98 14.57
C ALA A 59 -16.98 11.52 14.24
N ILE A 60 -15.73 11.11 14.47
CA ILE A 60 -15.28 9.74 14.19
C ILE A 60 -15.82 8.79 15.28
N SER A 61 -16.62 7.80 14.86
CA SER A 61 -17.16 6.80 15.78
C SER A 61 -16.07 5.91 16.38
N ALA A 62 -16.31 5.33 17.57
CA ALA A 62 -15.38 4.39 18.21
C ALA A 62 -15.09 3.15 17.33
N LYS A 63 -16.09 2.69 16.57
CA LYS A 63 -15.93 1.60 15.59
C LYS A 63 -14.97 2.01 14.48
N SER A 64 -15.12 3.22 13.93
CA SER A 64 -14.23 3.76 12.90
C SER A 64 -12.79 3.88 13.41
N TRP A 65 -12.60 4.34 14.65
CA TRP A 65 -11.28 4.38 15.28
C TRP A 65 -10.62 3.00 15.36
N TRP A 66 -11.36 1.96 15.76
CA TRP A 66 -10.84 0.60 15.80
C TRP A 66 -10.36 0.10 14.43
N PHE A 67 -11.19 0.28 13.39
CA PHE A 67 -10.81 -0.11 12.02
C PHE A 67 -9.64 0.71 11.47
N LEU A 68 -9.55 2.00 11.80
CA LEU A 68 -8.42 2.85 11.40
C LEU A 68 -7.12 2.40 12.08
N CYS A 69 -7.15 2.09 13.38
CA CYS A 69 -5.98 1.57 14.09
C CYS A 69 -5.54 0.22 13.53
N LEU A 70 -6.49 -0.70 13.28
CA LEU A 70 -6.18 -2.01 12.71
C LEU A 70 -5.62 -1.90 11.30
N SER A 71 -6.18 -1.01 10.47
CA SER A 71 -5.68 -0.70 9.14
C SER A 71 -4.27 -0.12 9.20
N GLY A 72 -4.01 0.84 10.09
CA GLY A 72 -2.69 1.43 10.28
C GLY A 72 -1.64 0.40 10.73
N ALA A 73 -2.00 -0.50 11.65
CA ALA A 73 -1.14 -1.59 12.06
C ALA A 73 -0.83 -2.55 10.89
N ALA A 74 -1.83 -2.92 10.10
CA ALA A 74 -1.66 -3.75 8.91
C ALA A 74 -0.75 -3.07 7.86
N THR A 75 -0.91 -1.77 7.63
CA THR A 75 -0.03 -0.98 6.73
C THR A 75 1.40 -0.95 7.24
N GLY A 76 1.60 -0.70 8.54
CA GLY A 76 2.93 -0.69 9.15
C GLY A 76 3.65 -2.03 9.01
N LEU A 77 2.98 -3.13 9.34
CA LEU A 77 3.52 -4.49 9.19
C LEU A 77 3.82 -4.82 7.72
N SER A 78 2.90 -4.47 6.81
CA SER A 78 3.11 -4.63 5.37
C SER A 78 4.37 -3.93 4.89
N TRP A 79 4.59 -2.67 5.28
CA TRP A 79 5.78 -1.91 4.90
C TRP A 79 7.06 -2.48 5.49
N LEU A 80 7.07 -2.89 6.75
CA LEU A 80 8.25 -3.51 7.37
C LEU A 80 8.68 -4.77 6.60
N CYS A 81 7.73 -5.65 6.26
CA CYS A 81 7.99 -6.83 5.45
C CYS A 81 8.44 -6.48 4.03
N PHE A 82 7.73 -5.55 3.37
CA PHE A 82 8.00 -5.14 1.99
C PHE A 82 9.38 -4.51 1.83
N TYR A 83 9.76 -3.57 2.70
CA TYR A 83 11.07 -2.94 2.63
C TYR A 83 12.20 -3.89 3.04
N LYS A 84 11.93 -4.83 3.96
CA LYS A 84 12.90 -5.88 4.24
C LYS A 84 13.13 -6.78 3.01
N ALA A 85 12.08 -7.16 2.30
CA ALA A 85 12.16 -7.91 1.06
C ALA A 85 12.88 -7.12 -0.04
N LEU A 86 12.57 -5.83 -0.21
CA LEU A 86 13.26 -4.95 -1.14
C LEU A 86 14.75 -4.84 -0.82
N GLN A 87 15.15 -4.83 0.45
CA GLN A 87 16.56 -4.76 0.83
C GLN A 87 17.35 -5.95 0.29
N ILE A 88 16.83 -7.17 0.47
CA ILE A 88 17.54 -8.42 0.14
C ILE A 88 17.26 -8.97 -1.27
N GLY A 89 16.22 -8.48 -1.95
CA GLY A 89 15.79 -8.96 -3.26
C GLY A 89 15.80 -7.91 -4.37
N ASP A 90 15.53 -8.36 -5.60
CA ASP A 90 15.41 -7.48 -6.76
C ASP A 90 14.10 -6.67 -6.71
N VAL A 91 14.19 -5.38 -7.04
CA VAL A 91 13.02 -4.48 -7.03
C VAL A 91 11.90 -5.01 -7.91
N SER A 92 12.22 -5.49 -9.12
CA SER A 92 11.23 -6.01 -10.07
C SER A 92 10.47 -7.23 -9.52
N ARG A 93 11.16 -8.17 -8.88
CA ARG A 93 10.55 -9.39 -8.32
C ARG A 93 9.71 -9.08 -7.08
N VAL A 94 10.25 -8.29 -6.15
CA VAL A 94 9.56 -7.93 -4.92
C VAL A 94 8.31 -7.08 -5.20
N THR A 95 8.40 -6.12 -6.14
CA THR A 95 7.24 -5.32 -6.54
C THR A 95 6.20 -6.14 -7.29
N ALA A 96 6.59 -7.11 -8.13
CA ALA A 96 5.64 -8.02 -8.78
C ALA A 96 4.85 -8.86 -7.75
N ILE A 97 5.53 -9.36 -6.71
CA ILE A 97 4.89 -10.07 -5.60
C ILE A 97 3.95 -9.12 -4.83
N ASP A 98 4.39 -7.90 -4.51
CA ASP A 98 3.54 -6.89 -3.88
C ASP A 98 2.25 -6.63 -4.68
N LYS A 99 2.32 -6.58 -6.01
CA LYS A 99 1.12 -6.39 -6.87
C LYS A 99 0.16 -7.58 -6.87
N SER A 100 0.61 -8.78 -6.51
CA SER A 100 -0.29 -9.91 -6.28
C SER A 100 -1.25 -9.68 -5.09
N SER A 101 -0.96 -8.73 -4.19
CA SER A 101 -1.88 -8.32 -3.13
C SER A 101 -3.24 -7.84 -3.67
N LEU A 102 -3.33 -7.44 -4.94
CA LEU A 102 -4.59 -7.12 -5.59
C LEU A 102 -5.53 -8.33 -5.63
N VAL A 103 -4.98 -9.54 -5.83
CA VAL A 103 -5.75 -10.79 -5.78
C VAL A 103 -6.37 -10.98 -4.41
N LEU A 104 -5.57 -10.85 -3.35
CA LEU A 104 -6.05 -10.94 -1.97
C LEU A 104 -7.06 -9.84 -1.65
N THR A 105 -6.83 -8.62 -2.14
CA THR A 105 -7.74 -7.48 -1.95
C THR A 105 -9.11 -7.76 -2.57
N ILE A 106 -9.15 -8.29 -3.79
CA ILE A 106 -10.43 -8.65 -4.46
C ILE A 106 -11.14 -9.78 -3.72
N LEU A 107 -10.40 -10.78 -3.23
CA LEU A 107 -10.97 -11.87 -2.44
C LEU A 107 -11.56 -11.36 -1.12
N PHE A 108 -10.84 -10.50 -0.40
CA PHE A 108 -11.32 -9.87 0.82
C PHE A 108 -12.49 -8.92 0.56
N ALA A 109 -12.48 -8.17 -0.54
CA ALA A 109 -13.60 -7.31 -0.93
C ALA A 109 -14.87 -8.12 -1.22
N ALA A 110 -14.75 -9.23 -1.94
CA ALA A 110 -15.87 -10.14 -2.16
C ALA A 110 -16.39 -10.77 -0.85
N MET A 111 -15.49 -11.17 0.05
CA MET A 111 -15.85 -11.83 1.31
C MET A 111 -16.43 -10.89 2.37
N PHE A 112 -15.82 -9.72 2.57
CA PHE A 112 -16.16 -8.81 3.67
C PHE A 112 -17.03 -7.62 3.23
N LEU A 113 -16.90 -7.15 1.98
CA LEU A 113 -17.72 -6.05 1.46
C LEU A 113 -18.88 -6.55 0.57
N GLY A 114 -18.89 -7.84 0.20
CA GLY A 114 -19.94 -8.42 -0.65
C GLY A 114 -19.85 -7.96 -2.12
N GLU A 115 -18.67 -7.51 -2.57
CA GLU A 115 -18.50 -7.08 -3.96
C GLU A 115 -18.68 -8.24 -4.94
N PRO A 116 -19.49 -8.09 -6.00
CA PRO A 116 -19.76 -9.18 -6.93
C PRO A 116 -18.52 -9.52 -7.76
N LEU A 117 -18.10 -10.78 -7.71
CA LEU A 117 -17.03 -11.31 -8.55
C LEU A 117 -17.55 -11.55 -9.97
N SER A 118 -17.46 -10.52 -10.82
CA SER A 118 -17.78 -10.68 -12.24
C SER A 118 -16.72 -11.56 -12.95
N ALA A 119 -17.12 -12.22 -14.04
CA ALA A 119 -16.19 -13.00 -14.87
C ALA A 119 -14.99 -12.16 -15.36
N LYS A 120 -15.18 -10.87 -15.62
CA LYS A 120 -14.09 -9.95 -16.01
C LYS A 120 -13.06 -9.77 -14.90
N VAL A 121 -13.52 -9.65 -13.65
CA VAL A 121 -12.65 -9.52 -12.47
C VAL A 121 -11.84 -10.81 -12.26
N VAL A 122 -12.49 -11.97 -12.38
CA VAL A 122 -11.82 -13.27 -12.25
C VAL A 122 -10.74 -13.46 -13.32
N ILE A 123 -11.04 -13.15 -14.58
CA ILE A 123 -10.05 -13.21 -15.67
C ILE A 123 -8.88 -12.25 -15.41
N GLY A 124 -9.17 -11.01 -14.98
CA GLY A 124 -8.13 -10.04 -14.63
C GLY A 124 -7.22 -10.54 -13.51
N VAL A 125 -7.78 -11.13 -12.46
CA VAL A 125 -7.05 -11.74 -11.34
C VAL A 125 -6.13 -12.87 -11.83
N LEU A 126 -6.64 -13.77 -12.68
CA LEU A 126 -5.85 -14.86 -13.25
C LEU A 126 -4.68 -14.33 -14.09
N LEU A 127 -4.91 -13.32 -14.94
CA LEU A 127 -3.87 -12.71 -15.76
C LEU A 127 -2.79 -12.03 -14.92
N ILE A 128 -3.18 -11.31 -13.86
CA ILE A 128 -2.22 -10.69 -12.93
C ILE A 128 -1.42 -11.77 -12.20
N THR A 129 -2.07 -12.83 -11.74
CA THR A 129 -1.40 -13.95 -11.07
C THR A 129 -0.37 -14.61 -11.98
N ILE A 130 -0.74 -14.94 -13.22
CA ILE A 130 0.17 -15.53 -14.20
C ILE A 130 1.32 -14.56 -14.52
N GLY A 131 1.03 -13.27 -14.73
CA GLY A 131 2.05 -12.25 -14.99
C GLY A 131 3.05 -12.12 -13.83
N THR A 132 2.58 -12.12 -12.59
CA THR A 132 3.46 -12.12 -11.41
C THR A 132 4.33 -13.37 -11.34
N LEU A 133 3.77 -14.56 -11.60
CA LEU A 133 4.56 -15.80 -11.60
C LEU A 133 5.67 -15.77 -12.65
N ILE A 134 5.38 -15.29 -13.86
CA ILE A 134 6.39 -15.16 -14.93
C ILE A 134 7.50 -14.16 -14.54
N MET A 135 7.18 -13.09 -13.81
CA MET A 135 8.21 -12.14 -13.34
C MET A 135 9.07 -12.69 -12.20
N MET A 136 8.56 -13.66 -11.44
CA MET A 136 9.27 -14.26 -10.32
C MET A 136 10.32 -15.28 -10.78
N PHE A 137 9.97 -16.14 -11.74
CA PHE A 137 10.84 -17.19 -12.28
C PHE A 137 11.75 -16.65 -13.38
#